data_AF-A0AAP0LZK3-F1
#
_entry.id   AF-A0AAP0LZK3-F1
#
_cell.length_a   1.000
_cell.length_b   1.000
_cell.length_c   1.000
_cell.angle_alpha   90.00
_cell.angle_beta   90.00
_cell.angle_gamma   90.00
#
_symmetry.space_group_name_H-M   'P 1'
#
loop_
_entity.id
_entity.type
_entity.pdbx_description
1 polymer ?
#
loop_
_entity_poly.entity_id
_entity_poly.type
_entity_poly.pdbx_seq_one_letter_code
_entity_poly.pdbx_strand_id
1 'polypeptide(L)' 'MQLVRNAWTNPEVRLTKANRTAGVLENFDEGYRYKENALRRFVRDKPPQIMPSVNEFFSRDN' A
#
# COMPACT_ATOMS: atom_id res chain seq x y z
N MET A 1 -2.94 4.17 -33.33
CA MET A 1 -2.92 2.97 -32.45
C MET A 1 -1.88 1.91 -32.83
N GLN A 2 -0.91 2.21 -33.71
CA GLN A 2 0.08 1.23 -34.19
C GLN A 2 1.03 0.73 -33.08
N LEU A 3 1.45 1.64 -32.20
CA LEU A 3 2.33 1.34 -31.06
C LEU A 3 1.75 0.30 -30.10
N VAL A 4 0.47 0.46 -29.71
CA VAL A 4 -0.21 -0.47 -28.80
C VAL A 4 -0.33 -1.86 -29.42
N ARG A 5 -0.67 -1.92 -30.72
CA ARG A 5 -0.76 -3.19 -31.45
C ARG A 5 0.61 -3.89 -31.48
N ASN A 6 1.66 -3.18 -31.89
CA ASN A 6 3.02 -3.73 -31.93
C ASN A 6 3.50 -4.24 -30.56
N ALA A 7 3.23 -3.49 -29.48
CA ALA A 7 3.60 -3.88 -28.12
C ALA A 7 2.85 -5.10 -27.58
N TRP A 8 1.71 -5.48 -28.17
CA TRP A 8 0.93 -6.66 -27.78
C TRP A 8 1.10 -7.85 -28.72
N THR A 9 1.32 -7.62 -30.02
CA THR A 9 1.30 -8.69 -31.02
C THR A 9 2.67 -9.07 -31.56
N ASN A 10 3.67 -8.17 -31.55
CA ASN A 10 5.01 -8.51 -32.05
C ASN A 10 5.76 -9.36 -31.00
N PRO A 11 6.11 -10.63 -31.30
CA PRO A 11 6.81 -11.50 -30.34
C PRO A 11 8.13 -10.94 -29.82
N GLU A 12 8.82 -10.09 -30.59
CA GLU A 12 10.12 -9.51 -30.21
C GLU A 12 10.02 -8.37 -29.17
N VAL A 13 8.87 -7.68 -29.12
CA VAL A 13 8.65 -6.49 -28.27
C VAL A 13 7.39 -6.66 -27.40
N ARG A 14 6.81 -7.87 -27.36
CA ARG A 14 5.56 -8.15 -26.66
C ARG A 14 5.73 -7.95 -25.17
N LEU A 15 4.89 -7.08 -24.59
CA LEU A 15 4.77 -6.94 -23.16
C LEU A 15 4.09 -8.18 -22.57
N THR A 16 4.87 -9.10 -22.01
CA THR A 16 4.34 -10.23 -21.22
C THR A 16 4.10 -9.77 -19.78
N LYS A 17 2.93 -10.09 -19.23
CA LYS A 17 2.58 -9.82 -17.81
C LYS A 17 2.54 -11.10 -16.97
N ALA A 18 3.14 -12.18 -17.48
CA ALA A 18 3.16 -13.50 -16.84
C ALA A 18 3.70 -13.45 -15.41
N ASN A 19 4.65 -12.54 -15.13
CA ASN A 19 5.28 -12.41 -13.81
C ASN A 19 4.67 -11.30 -12.94
N ARG A 20 3.48 -10.75 -13.27
CA ARG A 20 2.87 -9.70 -12.44
C ARG A 20 2.38 -10.20 -11.08
N THR A 21 2.03 -11.49 -11.00
CA THR A 21 1.66 -12.20 -9.77
C THR A 21 2.81 -13.00 -9.18
N ALA A 22 3.94 -13.12 -9.89
CA ALA A 22 5.15 -13.71 -9.34
C ALA A 22 5.68 -12.75 -8.29
N GLY A 23 5.37 -13.00 -7.01
CA GLY A 23 5.95 -12.26 -5.91
C GLY A 23 7.47 -12.26 -6.06
N VAL A 24 8.07 -11.07 -6.12
CA VAL A 24 9.53 -10.95 -6.13
C VAL A 24 10.00 -11.45 -4.77
N LEU A 25 10.65 -12.62 -4.75
CA LEU A 25 11.06 -13.29 -3.51
C LEU A 25 12.00 -12.40 -2.67
N GLU A 26 12.69 -11.45 -3.28
CA GLU A 26 13.59 -10.50 -2.62
C GLU A 26 12.91 -9.18 -2.23
N ASN A 27 11.57 -9.09 -2.27
CA ASN A 27 10.87 -7.84 -1.97
C ASN A 27 10.58 -7.61 -0.47
N PHE A 28 11.42 -8.17 0.39
CA PHE A 28 11.26 -8.06 1.84
C PHE A 28 11.39 -6.62 2.33
N ASP A 29 12.30 -5.83 1.75
CA ASP A 29 12.52 -4.44 2.13
C ASP A 29 11.33 -3.53 1.79
N GLU A 30 10.72 -3.70 0.60
CA GLU A 30 9.52 -2.93 0.23
C GLU A 30 8.34 -3.34 1.11
N GLY A 31 8.14 -4.65 1.34
CA GLY A 31 7.12 -5.18 2.23
C GLY A 31 7.26 -4.65 3.66
N TYR A 32 8.50 -4.58 4.18
CA TYR A 32 8.81 -4.02 5.49
C TYR A 32 8.51 -2.51 5.54
N ARG A 33 8.90 -1.75 4.52
CA ARG A 33 8.62 -0.31 4.42
C ARG A 33 7.13 0.01 4.37
N TYR A 34 6.32 -0.77 3.65
CA TYR A 34 4.87 -0.62 3.66
C TYR A 34 4.25 -1.05 5.00
N LYS A 35 4.73 -2.16 5.58
CA LYS A 35 4.24 -2.66 6.88
C LYS A 35 4.54 -1.68 8.01
N GLU A 36 5.72 -1.08 8.03
CA GLU A 36 6.21 -0.21 9.09
C GLU A 36 6.37 1.25 8.67
N ASN A 37 5.41 1.79 7.93
CA ASN A 37 5.44 3.23 7.63
C ASN A 37 5.32 4.07 8.93
N ALA A 38 5.85 5.30 8.90
CA ALA A 38 5.96 6.15 10.09
C ALA A 38 4.60 6.43 10.76
N LEU A 39 3.56 6.66 9.94
CA LEU A 39 2.20 6.88 10.43
C LEU A 39 1.68 5.67 11.21
N ARG A 40 1.86 4.46 10.69
CA ARG A 40 1.38 3.23 11.33
C ARG A 40 2.16 2.91 12.61
N ARG A 41 3.45 3.24 12.69
CA ARG A 41 4.19 3.17 13.97
C ARG A 41 3.61 4.14 14.99
N PHE A 42 3.37 5.38 14.59
CA PHE A 42 2.85 6.42 15.47
C PHE A 42 1.43 6.15 16.00
N VAL A 43 0.57 5.54 15.16
CA VAL A 43 -0.83 5.26 15.52
C VAL A 43 -0.98 3.94 16.27
N ARG A 44 0.00 3.02 16.24
CA ARG A 44 -0.12 1.68 16.84
C ARG A 44 -0.44 1.70 18.34
N ASP A 45 0.16 2.64 19.07
CA ASP A 45 0.01 2.73 20.54
C ASP A 45 -1.12 3.69 20.95
N LYS A 46 -1.86 4.24 19.97
CA LYS A 46 -2.94 5.20 20.22
C LYS A 46 -4.29 4.50 20.21
N PRO A 47 -5.21 4.89 21.11
CA PRO A 47 -6.58 4.38 21.06
C PRO A 47 -7.25 4.84 19.76
N PRO A 48 -8.07 4.00 19.11
CA PRO A 48 -8.76 4.34 17.87
C PRO A 48 -9.88 5.34 18.17
N GLN A 49 -9.53 6.62 18.22
CA GLN A 49 -10.46 7.72 18.49
C GLN A 49 -10.32 8.79 17.41
N ILE A 50 -11.45 9.21 16.84
CA ILE A 50 -11.50 10.21 15.75
C ILE A 50 -11.24 11.62 16.31
N MET A 51 -11.77 11.92 17.50
CA MET A 51 -11.60 13.22 18.18
C MET A 51 -11.39 13.02 19.69
N PRO A 52 -10.13 12.85 20.15
CA PRO A 52 -9.84 12.58 21.56
C PRO A 52 -10.35 13.67 22.50
N SER A 53 -10.18 14.95 22.13
CA SER A 53 -10.58 16.10 22.96
C SER A 53 -12.09 16.20 23.15
N VAL A 54 -12.87 15.92 22.10
CA VAL A 54 -14.34 15.92 22.14
C VAL A 54 -14.84 14.74 22.97
N ASN A 55 -14.26 13.55 22.77
CA ASN A 55 -14.60 12.37 23.54
C ASN A 55 -14.28 12.56 25.04
N GLU A 56 -13.13 13.15 25.37
CA GLU A 56 -12.73 13.44 26.74
C GLU A 56 -13.63 14.49 27.39
N PHE A 57 -14.05 15.52 26.64
CA PHE A 57 -15.02 16.51 27.11
C PHE A 57 -16.35 15.87 27.51
N PHE A 58 -16.92 15.02 26.67
CA PHE A 58 -18.20 14.35 26.97
C PHE A 58 -18.10 13.19 27.97
N SER A 59 -16.92 12.62 28.19
CA SER A 59 -16.73 11.49 29.12
C SER A 59 -16.34 11.91 30.54
N ARG A 60 -15.84 13.14 30.73
CA ARG A 60 -15.40 13.65 32.04
C ARG A 60 -16.53 14.12 32.96
N ASP A 61 -17.69 14.46 32.41
CA ASP A 61 -18.82 15.07 33.13
C ASP A 61 -19.91 14.06 33.55
N ASN A 62 -19.58 12.76 33.67
CA ASN A 62 -20.47 11.70 34.19
C ASN A 62 -20.06 11.26 35.60
#